data_AF-A0A7S4GNH5-F1
#
_entry.id   AF-A0A7S4GNH5-F1
#
_cell.length_a   1.000
_cell.length_b   1.000
_cell.length_c   1.000
_cell.angle_alpha   90.00
_cell.angle_beta   90.00
_cell.angle_gamma   90.00
#
_symmetry.space_group_name_H-M   'P 1'
#
loop_
_entity.id
_entity.type
_entity.pdbx_description
1 polymer ?
#
loop_
_entity_poly.entity_id
_entity_poly.type
_entity_poly.pdbx_seq_one_letter_code
_entity_poly.pdbx_strand_id
1 'polypeptide(L)'
;MLMADGRSHTRGVHRLVCRFFHGAGGLQAVVDHKNGDVSDNRVDNLHWVSARSPRTAAAEKLVVGLLPDGTVVVRLRSQRAAAFWLVLSGFSKRSFWSTRSWLSTTMKEDSGFALLSWRFDSENRKESQSDLSTVDEEWRAHKGLTVSNQGRVRSHRGRVLSQFVVDGCHRVKALGQQHSVARLVLLAFEGEPPSLGCRAEHINGIRTDNCLSNLRWVSRKQGTSHAAWRANLASRNPRRREVVVRLDRQPEVCFSSLVKASQA
;
A
#
# COMPACT_ATOMS: atom_id res chain seq x y z
N MET A 1 -8.36 -5.88 -10.19
CA MET A 1 -9.66 -6.59 -10.31
C MET A 1 -9.37 -7.95 -10.89
N LEU A 2 -9.76 -9.04 -10.23
CA LEU A 2 -9.55 -10.38 -10.76
C LEU A 2 -10.81 -10.79 -11.53
N MET A 3 -10.62 -11.30 -12.74
CA MET A 3 -11.68 -11.82 -13.60
C MET A 3 -11.57 -13.34 -13.58
N ALA A 4 -12.67 -14.03 -13.23
CA ALA A 4 -12.79 -15.48 -13.33
C ALA A 4 -14.19 -15.79 -13.88
N ASP A 5 -14.28 -16.66 -14.88
CA ASP A 5 -15.52 -17.09 -15.53
C ASP A 5 -16.40 -15.93 -16.06
N GLY A 6 -15.75 -14.89 -16.60
CA GLY A 6 -16.45 -13.69 -17.11
C GLY A 6 -17.06 -12.80 -16.02
N ARG A 7 -16.86 -13.13 -14.73
CA ARG A 7 -17.36 -12.36 -13.59
C ARG A 7 -16.22 -11.72 -12.82
N SER A 8 -16.36 -10.43 -12.53
CA SER A 8 -15.38 -9.72 -11.70
C SER A 8 -15.53 -10.19 -10.25
N HIS A 9 -14.44 -10.69 -9.68
CA HIS A 9 -14.38 -11.07 -8.28
C HIS A 9 -13.60 -10.01 -7.50
N THR A 10 -14.29 -9.30 -6.61
CA THR A 10 -13.71 -8.29 -5.73
C THR A 10 -13.08 -8.93 -4.50
N ARG A 11 -12.27 -9.99 -4.68
CA ARG A 11 -11.43 -10.50 -3.59
C ARG A 11 -10.20 -9.61 -3.51
N GLY A 12 -9.92 -9.06 -2.32
CA GLY A 12 -8.75 -8.22 -2.08
C GLY A 12 -7.48 -8.98 -2.46
N VAL A 13 -6.72 -8.45 -3.43
CA VAL A 13 -5.50 -9.10 -3.96
C VAL A 13 -4.51 -9.39 -2.82
N HIS A 14 -4.37 -8.45 -1.86
CA HIS A 14 -3.58 -8.66 -0.64
C HIS A 14 -3.95 -9.94 0.12
N ARG A 15 -5.24 -10.30 0.18
CA ARG A 15 -5.70 -11.47 0.94
C ARG A 15 -5.34 -12.77 0.26
N LEU A 16 -5.33 -12.77 -1.07
CA LEU A 16 -4.90 -13.93 -1.86
C LEU A 16 -3.39 -14.12 -1.78
N VAL A 17 -2.62 -13.03 -1.96
CA VAL A 17 -1.16 -13.07 -1.84
C VAL A 17 -0.75 -13.53 -0.44
N CYS A 18 -1.30 -12.91 0.61
CA CYS A 18 -0.97 -13.26 1.99
C CYS A 18 -1.40 -14.70 2.34
N ARG A 19 -2.55 -15.17 1.85
CA ARG A 19 -2.97 -16.56 2.07
C ARG A 19 -2.07 -17.58 1.36
N PHE A 20 -1.60 -17.27 0.16
CA PHE A 20 -0.80 -18.19 -0.63
C PHE A 20 0.63 -18.33 -0.10
N PHE A 21 1.25 -17.21 0.29
CA PHE A 21 2.66 -17.18 0.69
C PHE A 21 2.88 -17.25 2.21
N HIS A 22 1.97 -16.67 3.02
CA HIS A 22 2.06 -16.68 4.49
C HIS A 22 1.10 -17.68 5.15
N GLY A 23 0.44 -18.52 4.35
CA GLY A 23 -0.55 -19.49 4.82
C GLY A 23 -1.88 -18.86 5.24
N ALA A 24 -2.81 -19.69 5.69
CA ALA A 24 -4.10 -19.22 6.16
C ALA A 24 -3.95 -18.48 7.50
N GLY A 25 -4.33 -17.21 7.53
CA GLY A 25 -4.49 -16.50 8.80
C GLY A 25 -5.58 -17.15 9.66
N GLY A 26 -5.47 -17.00 10.98
CA GLY A 26 -6.49 -17.44 11.93
C GLY A 26 -7.88 -16.84 11.62
N LEU A 27 -8.93 -17.40 12.23
CA LEU A 27 -10.34 -17.06 11.94
C LEU A 27 -10.67 -15.56 12.04
N GLN A 28 -9.90 -14.79 12.81
CA GLN A 28 -10.06 -13.34 12.98
C GLN A 28 -8.86 -12.52 12.48
N ALA A 29 -7.98 -13.12 11.68
CA ALA A 29 -6.84 -12.42 11.13
C ALA A 29 -7.24 -11.56 9.93
N VAL A 30 -6.78 -10.31 9.92
CA VAL A 30 -6.92 -9.37 8.81
C VAL A 30 -5.54 -9.22 8.17
N VAL A 31 -5.51 -9.00 6.85
CA VAL A 31 -4.24 -8.69 6.18
C VAL A 31 -3.98 -7.20 6.33
N ASP A 32 -2.78 -6.88 6.79
CA ASP A 32 -2.30 -5.53 6.97
C ASP A 32 -1.09 -5.28 6.06
N HIS A 33 -0.95 -4.04 5.62
CA HIS A 33 0.11 -3.58 4.73
C HIS A 33 1.17 -2.87 5.57
N LYS A 34 2.32 -3.49 5.87
CA LYS A 34 3.33 -2.96 6.79
C LYS A 34 3.66 -1.48 6.57
N ASN A 35 3.73 -1.02 5.32
CA ASN A 35 3.98 0.38 4.95
C ASN A 35 2.76 1.34 4.99
N GLY A 36 1.56 0.84 5.27
CA GLY A 36 0.30 1.59 5.29
C GLY A 36 -0.29 1.89 3.90
N ASP A 37 0.36 1.47 2.82
CA ASP A 37 -0.13 1.63 1.44
C ASP A 37 -0.93 0.40 1.01
N VAL A 38 -2.25 0.56 0.94
CA VAL A 38 -3.20 -0.50 0.56
C VAL A 38 -3.03 -0.98 -0.89
N SER A 39 -2.29 -0.25 -1.73
CA SER A 39 -2.01 -0.62 -3.12
C SER A 39 -0.77 -1.52 -3.26
N ASP A 40 0.12 -1.55 -2.27
CA ASP A 40 1.35 -2.34 -2.29
C ASP A 40 1.10 -3.77 -1.79
N ASN A 41 0.68 -4.65 -2.70
CA ASN A 41 0.35 -6.03 -2.40
C ASN A 41 1.57 -6.99 -2.44
N ARG A 42 2.80 -6.48 -2.34
CA ARG A 42 4.01 -7.34 -2.28
C ARG A 42 3.97 -8.23 -1.04
N VAL A 43 4.36 -9.49 -1.19
CA VAL A 43 4.32 -10.49 -0.11
C VAL A 43 5.05 -10.01 1.15
N ASP A 44 6.20 -9.36 1.00
CA ASP A 44 7.01 -8.87 2.13
C ASP A 44 6.35 -7.70 2.86
N ASN A 45 5.47 -6.96 2.17
CA ASN A 45 4.69 -5.85 2.72
C ASN A 45 3.37 -6.32 3.36
N LEU A 46 2.98 -7.58 3.17
CA LEU A 46 1.74 -8.12 3.71
C LEU A 46 2.01 -9.02 4.90
N HIS A 47 1.16 -8.95 5.91
CA HIS A 47 1.19 -9.88 7.04
C HIS A 47 -0.18 -10.03 7.66
N TRP A 48 -0.40 -11.15 8.35
CA TRP A 48 -1.61 -11.39 9.12
C TRP A 48 -1.50 -10.68 10.46
N VAL A 49 -2.45 -9.78 10.74
CA VAL A 49 -2.61 -9.16 12.06
C VAL A 49 -3.91 -9.65 12.69
N SER A 50 -3.93 -9.74 14.03
CA SER A 50 -5.18 -9.91 14.75
C SER A 50 -6.11 -8.73 14.46
N ALA A 51 -7.41 -8.98 14.24
CA ALA A 51 -8.40 -7.91 14.09
C ALA A 51 -8.38 -6.89 15.25
N ARG A 52 -7.85 -7.29 16.42
CA ARG A 52 -7.69 -6.45 17.62
C ARG A 52 -6.29 -5.85 17.81
N SER A 53 -5.42 -5.85 16.80
CA SER A 53 -4.10 -5.22 16.92
C SER A 53 -4.20 -3.70 17.15
N PRO A 54 -3.25 -3.06 17.87
CA PRO A 54 -3.26 -1.60 18.07
C PRO A 54 -3.33 -0.81 16.75
N ARG A 55 -2.73 -1.36 15.68
CA ARG A 55 -2.71 -0.75 14.35
C ARG A 55 -4.06 -0.83 13.63
N THR A 56 -4.81 -1.91 13.83
CA THR A 56 -6.20 -2.02 13.35
C THR A 56 -7.16 -1.24 14.24
N ALA A 57 -6.85 -1.08 15.53
CA ALA A 57 -7.61 -0.24 16.48
C ALA A 57 -7.43 1.27 16.21
N ALA A 58 -6.23 1.72 15.84
CA ALA A 58 -5.96 3.11 15.44
C ALA A 58 -6.72 3.54 14.16
N ALA A 59 -7.19 2.59 13.36
CA ALA A 59 -8.08 2.84 12.22
C ALA A 59 -9.56 2.93 12.61
N GLU A 60 -9.94 2.62 13.85
CA GLU A 60 -11.29 2.81 14.37
C GLU A 60 -11.53 4.30 14.62
N LYS A 61 -11.95 5.00 13.56
CA LYS A 61 -12.42 6.38 13.67
C LYS A 61 -13.67 6.40 14.55
N LEU A 62 -13.49 6.83 15.79
CA LEU A 62 -14.58 7.08 16.73
C LEU A 62 -15.62 7.98 16.09
N VAL A 63 -16.88 7.70 16.38
CA VAL A 63 -18.05 8.41 15.88
C VAL A 63 -18.83 8.91 17.07
N VAL A 64 -19.24 10.17 17.03
CA VAL A 64 -20.09 10.78 18.06
C VAL A 64 -21.44 11.17 17.48
N GLY A 65 -22.49 10.99 18.29
CA GLY A 65 -23.84 11.51 18.02
C GLY A 65 -24.13 12.68 18.95
N LEU A 66 -24.58 13.80 18.39
CA LEU A 66 -24.77 15.07 19.07
C LEU A 66 -26.21 15.54 18.97
N LEU A 67 -26.70 16.19 20.00
CA LEU A 67 -27.94 16.96 19.93
C LEU A 67 -27.73 18.26 19.13
N PRO A 68 -28.82 18.94 18.71
CA PRO A 68 -28.74 20.20 17.98
C PRO A 68 -27.99 21.32 18.72
N ASP A 69 -27.95 21.27 20.06
CA ASP A 69 -27.20 22.19 20.92
C ASP A 69 -25.69 21.88 21.00
N GLY A 70 -25.24 20.80 20.35
CA GLY A 70 -23.85 20.35 20.35
C GLY A 70 -23.49 19.37 21.48
N THR A 71 -24.43 18.98 22.33
CA THR A 71 -24.19 18.03 23.43
C THR A 71 -23.92 16.62 22.89
N VAL A 72 -22.82 16.00 23.31
CA VAL A 72 -22.48 14.60 22.94
C VAL A 72 -23.37 13.63 23.73
N VAL A 73 -24.22 12.89 23.04
CA VAL A 73 -25.12 11.89 23.65
C VAL A 73 -24.49 10.50 23.62
N VAL A 74 -23.70 10.21 22.59
CA VAL A 74 -23.10 8.89 22.42
C VAL A 74 -21.74 8.99 21.72
N ARG A 75 -20.77 8.23 22.22
CA ARG A 75 -19.47 7.99 21.56
C ARG A 75 -19.34 6.51 21.23
N LEU A 76 -19.06 6.20 19.96
CA LEU A 76 -19.06 4.84 19.44
C LEU A 76 -17.79 4.58 18.65
N ARG A 77 -17.24 3.37 18.80
CA ARG A 77 -15.93 3.01 18.23
C ARG A 77 -15.82 3.12 16.71
N SER A 78 -16.94 3.08 16.00
CA SER A 78 -16.94 3.20 14.54
C SER A 78 -18.33 3.49 13.99
N GLN A 79 -18.39 3.87 12.71
CA GLN A 79 -19.65 3.96 11.97
C GLN A 79 -20.45 2.65 11.98
N ARG A 80 -19.79 1.49 12.05
CA ARG A 80 -20.49 0.19 12.15
C ARG A 80 -21.15 0.05 13.51
N ALA A 81 -20.47 0.44 14.59
CA ALA A 81 -21.05 0.44 15.92
C ALA A 81 -22.23 1.42 16.02
N ALA A 82 -22.11 2.61 15.41
CA ALA A 82 -23.22 3.58 15.30
C ALA A 82 -24.44 3.03 14.55
N ALA A 83 -24.22 2.40 13.40
CA ALA A 83 -25.31 1.79 12.65
C ALA A 83 -26.01 0.67 13.43
N PHE A 84 -25.23 -0.15 14.14
CA PHE A 84 -25.76 -1.23 14.95
C PHE A 84 -26.57 -0.70 16.15
N TRP A 85 -26.03 0.30 16.85
CA TRP A 85 -26.70 0.95 17.98
C TRP A 85 -28.04 1.59 17.56
N LEU A 86 -28.09 2.29 16.43
CA LEU A 86 -29.30 2.90 15.91
C LEU A 86 -30.40 1.88 15.55
N VAL A 87 -30.01 0.74 14.98
CA VAL A 87 -30.96 -0.31 14.63
C VAL A 87 -31.48 -1.00 15.90
N LEU A 88 -30.60 -1.37 16.83
CA LEU A 88 -31.02 -2.05 18.06
C LEU A 88 -31.85 -1.17 18.99
N SER A 89 -31.54 0.12 19.06
CA SER A 89 -32.26 1.06 19.91
C SER A 89 -33.59 1.52 19.30
N GLY A 90 -33.97 1.01 18.11
CA GLY A 90 -35.21 1.39 17.42
C GLY A 90 -35.20 2.76 16.75
N PHE A 91 -34.09 3.51 16.87
CA PHE A 91 -33.92 4.83 16.24
C PHE A 91 -33.82 4.77 14.71
N SER A 92 -33.54 3.60 14.13
CA SER A 92 -33.60 3.37 12.69
C SER A 92 -34.47 2.17 12.33
N LYS A 93 -35.51 2.43 11.53
CA LYS A 93 -36.33 1.37 10.89
C LYS A 93 -35.66 0.75 9.65
N ARG A 94 -34.43 1.17 9.31
CA ARG A 94 -33.67 0.68 8.14
C ARG A 94 -32.82 -0.53 8.53
N SER A 95 -32.43 -1.33 7.53
CA SER A 95 -31.46 -2.42 7.75
C SER A 95 -30.09 -1.87 8.17
N PHE A 96 -29.31 -2.66 8.90
CA PHE A 96 -27.96 -2.30 9.35
C PHE A 96 -27.08 -1.67 8.24
N TRP A 97 -27.06 -2.29 7.06
CA TRP A 97 -26.24 -1.81 5.94
C TRP A 97 -26.74 -0.48 5.39
N SER A 98 -28.06 -0.29 5.29
CA SER A 98 -28.68 0.96 4.87
C SER A 98 -28.46 2.07 5.90
N THR A 99 -28.61 1.78 7.20
CA THR A 99 -28.33 2.70 8.31
C THR A 99 -26.87 3.16 8.30
N ARG A 100 -25.92 2.23 8.09
CA ARG A 100 -24.49 2.56 7.94
C ARG A 100 -24.24 3.46 6.74
N SER A 101 -24.85 3.16 5.60
CA SER A 101 -24.68 3.96 4.38
C SER A 101 -25.18 5.39 4.62
N TRP A 102 -26.37 5.52 5.23
CA TRP A 102 -26.96 6.80 5.59
C TRP A 102 -26.13 7.59 6.60
N LEU A 103 -25.56 6.92 7.61
CA LEU A 103 -24.60 7.52 8.53
C LEU A 103 -23.37 8.10 7.78
N SER A 104 -22.88 7.40 6.76
CA SER A 104 -21.76 7.93 5.97
C SER A 104 -22.14 9.15 5.12
N THR A 105 -23.38 9.23 4.65
CA THR A 105 -23.86 10.38 3.86
C THR A 105 -24.08 11.59 4.77
N THR A 106 -24.78 11.39 5.88
CA THR A 106 -25.09 12.44 6.86
C THR A 106 -23.83 13.07 7.47
N MET A 107 -22.82 12.24 7.78
CA MET A 107 -21.50 12.74 8.20
C MET A 107 -20.75 13.54 7.14
N LYS A 108 -21.05 13.38 5.85
CA LYS A 108 -20.43 14.16 4.76
C LYS A 108 -21.17 15.45 4.47
N GLU A 109 -22.48 15.42 4.61
CA GLU A 109 -23.39 16.53 4.31
C GLU A 109 -23.67 17.40 5.55
N ASP A 110 -23.08 17.03 6.69
CA ASP A 110 -23.29 17.64 8.01
C ASP A 110 -24.78 17.74 8.38
N SER A 111 -25.53 16.68 8.02
CA SER A 111 -26.97 16.58 8.22
C SER A 111 -27.32 15.65 9.38
N GLY A 112 -28.50 15.86 9.97
CA GLY A 112 -28.98 15.07 11.09
C GLY A 112 -29.55 13.70 10.67
N PHE A 113 -29.41 12.71 11.55
CA PHE A 113 -30.06 11.42 11.43
C PHE A 113 -30.48 10.87 12.79
N ALA A 114 -31.74 10.44 12.88
CA ALA A 114 -32.36 10.01 14.14
C ALA A 114 -32.24 11.09 15.23
N LEU A 115 -32.56 12.34 14.87
CA LEU A 115 -32.49 13.53 15.75
C LEU A 115 -31.08 13.90 16.25
N LEU A 116 -30.05 13.21 15.76
CA LEU A 116 -28.67 13.46 16.15
C LEU A 116 -27.83 13.89 14.94
N SER A 117 -26.90 14.82 15.15
CA SER A 117 -25.83 15.12 14.20
C SER A 117 -24.66 14.17 14.44
N TRP A 118 -24.12 13.60 13.37
CA TRP A 118 -23.10 12.57 13.46
C TRP A 118 -21.78 13.07 12.88
N ARG A 119 -20.69 12.93 13.64
CA ARG A 119 -19.34 13.28 13.16
C ARG A 119 -18.28 12.33 13.69
N PHE A 120 -17.10 12.35 13.07
CA PHE A 120 -15.94 11.66 13.63
C PHE A 120 -15.44 12.43 14.86
N ASP A 121 -15.09 11.70 15.91
CA ASP A 121 -14.47 12.30 17.10
C ASP A 121 -13.06 12.77 16.74
N SER A 122 -12.88 14.09 16.64
CA SER A 122 -11.60 14.71 16.30
C SER A 122 -10.61 14.74 17.46
N GLU A 123 -11.06 14.48 18.70
CA GLU A 123 -10.21 14.52 19.89
C GLU A 123 -9.23 13.32 19.94
N ASN A 124 -9.49 12.24 19.21
CA ASN A 124 -8.63 11.05 19.21
C ASN A 124 -7.41 11.14 18.27
N ARG A 125 -7.03 12.34 17.82
CA ARG A 125 -5.84 12.54 16.97
C ARG A 125 -4.54 12.78 17.76
N LYS A 126 -4.62 12.91 19.08
CA LYS A 126 -3.47 13.19 19.93
C LYS A 126 -3.41 12.22 21.11
N GLU A 127 -3.22 10.93 20.85
CA GLU A 127 -2.69 9.97 21.83
C GLU A 127 -2.62 8.57 21.21
N SER A 128 -1.73 8.40 20.26
CA SER A 128 -1.17 7.09 19.85
C SER A 128 -0.09 7.34 18.81
N GLN A 129 0.90 8.13 19.22
CA GLN A 129 2.16 8.30 18.49
C GLN A 129 3.32 8.21 19.46
N SER A 130 3.44 7.05 20.09
CA SER A 130 4.65 6.47 20.68
C SER A 130 4.36 4.96 20.73
N ASP A 131 5.16 4.04 20.24
CA ASP A 131 6.51 4.01 19.71
C ASP A 131 6.57 2.90 18.65
N LEU A 132 7.67 2.85 17.89
CA LEU A 132 8.11 1.80 16.94
C LEU A 132 7.83 2.08 15.45
N SER A 133 8.62 3.00 14.88
CA SER A 133 9.50 2.75 13.70
C SER A 133 10.01 4.03 12.99
N THR A 134 10.20 5.15 13.69
CA THR A 134 10.87 6.32 13.10
C THR A 134 12.31 6.39 13.58
N VAL A 135 13.15 5.54 13.02
CA VAL A 135 14.57 5.90 12.91
C VAL A 135 14.71 6.54 11.53
N ASP A 136 14.72 7.88 11.57
CA ASP A 136 15.14 8.83 10.54
C ASP A 136 14.33 8.93 9.23
N GLU A 137 13.01 9.22 9.33
CA GLU A 137 12.32 9.85 8.21
C GLU A 137 12.69 11.34 8.13
N GLU A 138 13.69 11.66 7.32
CA GLU A 138 14.09 13.04 7.03
C GLU A 138 13.16 13.68 5.99
N TRP A 139 12.88 14.97 6.15
CA TRP A 139 12.06 15.76 5.22
C TRP A 139 12.86 16.97 4.68
N ARG A 140 12.87 17.15 3.37
CA ARG A 140 13.56 18.29 2.70
C ARG A 140 12.61 19.06 1.80
N ALA A 141 12.78 20.37 1.72
CA ALA A 141 12.00 21.23 0.85
C ALA A 141 12.55 21.22 -0.57
N HIS A 142 11.68 21.11 -1.57
CA HIS A 142 12.04 21.23 -2.99
C HIS A 142 10.88 21.80 -3.81
N LYS A 143 11.10 22.91 -4.50
CA LYS A 143 10.12 23.57 -5.41
C LYS A 143 8.71 23.74 -4.81
N GLY A 144 8.63 24.25 -3.58
CA GLY A 144 7.35 24.48 -2.89
C GLY A 144 6.68 23.23 -2.32
N LEU A 145 7.36 22.08 -2.34
CA LEU A 145 6.93 20.82 -1.74
C LEU A 145 7.90 20.40 -0.64
N THR A 146 7.44 19.54 0.26
CA THR A 146 8.30 18.86 1.24
C THR A 146 8.35 17.38 0.92
N VAL A 147 9.54 16.81 0.75
CA VAL A 147 9.74 15.44 0.29
C VAL A 147 10.50 14.67 1.37
N SER A 148 10.07 13.45 1.69
CA SER A 148 10.77 12.60 2.65
C SER A 148 11.72 11.62 1.97
N ASN A 149 12.76 11.19 2.68
CA ASN A 149 13.69 10.15 2.24
C ASN A 149 13.02 8.78 2.03
N GLN A 150 11.77 8.60 2.48
CA GLN A 150 10.96 7.40 2.24
C GLN A 150 10.02 7.53 1.04
N GLY A 151 10.12 8.61 0.27
CA GLY A 151 9.31 8.81 -0.93
C GLY A 151 7.91 9.34 -0.66
N ARG A 152 7.69 10.04 0.45
CA ARG A 152 6.44 10.78 0.71
C ARG A 152 6.57 12.24 0.28
N VAL A 153 5.48 12.84 -0.19
CA VAL A 153 5.47 14.25 -0.64
C VAL A 153 4.35 15.01 0.06
N ARG A 154 4.67 16.17 0.64
CA ARG A 154 3.76 17.14 1.24
C ARG A 154 3.61 18.36 0.35
N SER A 155 2.41 18.91 0.32
CA SER A 155 2.15 20.22 -0.27
C SER A 155 2.76 21.33 0.57
N HIS A 156 2.81 22.54 0.03
CA HIS A 156 3.17 23.75 0.80
C HIS A 156 2.31 23.95 2.06
N ARG A 157 1.09 23.40 2.10
CA ARG A 157 0.18 23.44 3.26
C ARG A 157 0.43 22.30 4.28
N GLY A 158 1.51 21.53 4.13
CA GLY A 158 1.89 20.44 5.03
C GLY A 158 1.09 19.14 4.87
N ARG A 159 0.12 19.07 3.94
CA ARG A 159 -0.66 17.86 3.69
C ARG A 159 0.10 16.88 2.80
N VAL A 160 0.20 15.62 3.24
CA VAL A 160 0.74 14.53 2.40
C VAL A 160 -0.17 14.32 1.18
N LEU A 161 0.42 14.37 -0.01
CA LEU A 161 -0.24 14.23 -1.30
C LEU A 161 -0.49 12.76 -1.61
N SER A 162 -1.64 12.47 -2.20
CA SER A 162 -1.95 11.14 -2.73
C SER A 162 -1.08 10.85 -3.95
N GLN A 163 -0.38 9.72 -3.94
CA GLN A 163 0.39 9.24 -5.06
C GLN A 163 -0.48 8.38 -5.97
N PHE A 164 -0.26 8.45 -7.28
CA PHE A 164 -0.89 7.58 -8.26
C PHE A 164 0.17 7.00 -9.20
N VAL A 165 -0.11 5.86 -9.79
CA VAL A 165 0.86 5.14 -10.64
C VAL A 165 0.56 5.44 -12.11
N VAL A 166 1.59 5.87 -12.85
CA VAL A 166 1.57 6.03 -14.31
C VAL A 166 2.82 5.36 -14.87
N ASP A 167 2.64 4.45 -15.83
CA ASP A 167 3.71 3.62 -16.42
C ASP A 167 4.53 2.86 -15.36
N GLY A 168 3.89 2.44 -14.25
CA GLY A 168 4.57 1.76 -13.15
C GLY A 168 5.37 2.66 -12.21
N CYS A 169 5.39 3.99 -12.42
CA CYS A 169 6.03 4.95 -11.53
C CYS A 169 5.02 5.71 -10.67
N HIS A 170 5.34 5.93 -9.39
CA HIS A 170 4.56 6.86 -8.57
C HIS A 170 4.77 8.31 -9.00
N ARG A 171 3.64 9.02 -9.08
CA ARG A 171 3.53 10.44 -9.38
C ARG A 171 2.63 11.14 -8.38
N VAL A 172 2.85 12.44 -8.23
CA VAL A 172 1.97 13.35 -7.47
C VAL A 172 1.56 14.52 -8.36
N LYS A 173 0.34 15.01 -8.17
CA LYS A 173 -0.14 16.24 -8.79
C LYS A 173 0.05 17.40 -7.81
N ALA A 174 0.87 18.37 -8.17
CA ALA A 174 1.15 19.54 -7.36
C ALA A 174 1.38 20.75 -8.27
N LEU A 175 0.94 21.93 -7.83
CA LEU A 175 1.14 23.19 -8.59
C LEU A 175 0.66 23.09 -10.06
N GLY A 176 -0.44 22.37 -10.30
CA GLY A 176 -0.99 22.15 -11.64
C GLY A 176 -0.25 21.12 -12.51
N GLN A 177 0.90 20.61 -12.07
CA GLN A 177 1.76 19.70 -12.84
C GLN A 177 1.87 18.31 -12.20
N GLN A 178 2.30 17.33 -12.99
CA GLN A 178 2.60 15.98 -12.49
C GLN A 178 4.10 15.85 -12.26
N HIS A 179 4.47 15.35 -11.08
CA HIS A 179 5.86 15.14 -10.70
C HIS A 179 6.12 13.66 -10.40
N SER A 180 7.23 13.12 -10.89
CA SER A 180 7.70 11.79 -10.49
C SER A 180 8.23 11.84 -9.06
N VAL A 181 7.78 10.91 -8.22
CA VAL A 181 8.20 10.86 -6.81
C VAL A 181 9.68 10.51 -6.70
N ALA A 182 10.17 9.51 -7.43
CA ALA A 182 11.60 9.16 -7.50
C ALA A 182 12.48 10.38 -7.84
N ARG A 183 12.05 11.18 -8.84
CA ARG A 183 12.80 12.38 -9.23
C ARG A 183 12.76 13.46 -8.15
N LEU A 184 11.62 13.66 -7.49
CA LEU A 184 11.50 14.61 -6.39
C LEU A 184 12.39 14.24 -5.21
N VAL A 185 12.48 12.95 -4.86
CA VAL A 185 13.34 12.46 -3.78
C VAL A 185 14.81 12.72 -4.12
N LEU A 186 15.28 12.30 -5.29
CA LEU A 186 16.67 12.56 -5.70
C LEU A 186 16.98 14.06 -5.77
N LEU A 187 16.09 14.88 -6.32
CA LEU A 187 16.30 16.33 -6.38
C LEU A 187 16.34 16.99 -4.99
N ALA A 188 15.61 16.46 -4.01
CA ALA A 188 15.58 17.00 -2.66
C ALA A 188 16.79 16.59 -1.81
N PHE A 189 17.34 15.39 -2.03
CA PHE A 189 18.40 14.81 -1.19
C PHE A 189 19.79 14.79 -1.86
N GLU A 190 19.86 14.44 -3.15
CA GLU A 190 21.09 14.35 -3.95
C GLU A 190 21.32 15.60 -4.83
N GLY A 191 20.30 16.45 -4.98
CA GLY A 191 20.38 17.67 -5.78
C GLY A 191 20.20 17.43 -7.28
N GLU A 192 20.69 18.37 -8.08
CA GLU A 192 20.56 18.32 -9.54
C GLU A 192 21.31 17.12 -10.14
N PRO A 193 20.76 16.48 -11.19
CA PRO A 193 21.43 15.37 -11.83
C PRO A 193 22.81 15.80 -12.40
N PRO A 194 23.83 14.92 -12.38
CA PRO A 194 25.17 15.24 -12.90
C PRO A 194 25.20 15.62 -14.40
N SER A 195 24.16 15.28 -15.16
CA SER A 195 23.98 15.70 -16.54
C SER A 195 22.50 15.78 -16.91
N LEU A 196 22.16 16.61 -17.91
CA LEU A 196 20.79 16.79 -18.41
C LEU A 196 20.13 15.49 -18.89
N GLY A 197 20.92 14.49 -19.29
CA GLY A 197 20.45 13.18 -19.76
C GLY A 197 20.22 12.14 -18.66
N CYS A 198 20.47 12.46 -17.39
CA CYS A 198 20.32 11.50 -16.29
C CYS A 198 18.84 11.28 -15.93
N ARG A 199 18.52 10.02 -15.66
CA ARG A 199 17.21 9.57 -15.17
C ARG A 199 17.33 9.01 -13.76
N ALA A 200 16.24 9.09 -13.00
CA ALA A 200 16.12 8.39 -11.72
C ALA A 200 15.97 6.89 -12.01
N GLU A 201 16.82 6.07 -11.42
CA GLU A 201 16.76 4.61 -11.51
C GLU A 201 16.60 3.99 -10.12
N HIS A 202 15.73 2.98 -10.05
CA HIS A 202 15.52 2.15 -8.87
C HIS A 202 16.52 1.00 -8.86
N ILE A 203 17.34 0.90 -7.82
CA ILE A 203 18.41 -0.10 -7.71
C ILE A 203 17.82 -1.52 -7.73
N ASN A 204 16.78 -1.75 -6.93
CA ASN A 204 16.03 -3.01 -6.93
C ASN A 204 15.17 -3.22 -8.20
N GLY A 205 14.99 -2.18 -9.02
CA GLY A 205 14.14 -2.13 -10.21
C GLY A 205 12.64 -2.18 -9.94
N ILE A 206 12.23 -1.98 -8.69
CA ILE A 206 10.85 -1.78 -8.29
C ILE A 206 10.55 -0.29 -8.39
N ARG A 207 9.84 0.09 -9.46
CA ARG A 207 9.55 1.50 -9.82
C ARG A 207 8.65 2.24 -8.83
N THR A 208 8.04 1.52 -7.89
CA THR A 208 7.21 2.05 -6.81
C THR A 208 7.97 2.27 -5.51
N ASP A 209 9.18 1.74 -5.37
CA ASP A 209 9.98 1.87 -4.15
C ASP A 209 10.84 3.13 -4.18
N ASN A 210 10.24 4.26 -3.78
CA ASN A 210 10.89 5.58 -3.86
C ASN A 210 11.71 5.94 -2.61
N CYS A 211 12.17 4.96 -1.83
CA CYS A 211 13.12 5.22 -0.75
C CYS A 211 14.43 5.76 -1.35
N LEU A 212 15.01 6.80 -0.73
CA LEU A 212 16.25 7.43 -1.17
C LEU A 212 17.37 6.41 -1.36
N SER A 213 17.52 5.48 -0.41
CA SER A 213 18.52 4.40 -0.45
C SER A 213 18.35 3.45 -1.66
N ASN A 214 17.18 3.44 -2.30
CA ASN A 214 16.89 2.63 -3.49
C ASN A 214 16.95 3.44 -4.80
N LEU A 215 17.28 4.73 -4.75
CA LEU A 215 17.28 5.62 -5.91
C LEU A 215 18.70 6.09 -6.25
N ARG A 216 18.98 6.26 -7.55
CA ARG A 216 20.20 6.91 -8.03
C ARG A 216 20.00 7.63 -9.36
N TRP A 217 20.85 8.62 -9.64
CA TRP A 217 20.97 9.20 -10.97
C TRP A 217 21.76 8.28 -11.90
N VAL A 218 21.23 8.01 -13.10
CA VAL A 218 21.90 7.18 -14.11
C VAL A 218 21.86 7.85 -15.47
N SER A 219 23.01 7.91 -16.15
CA SER A 219 23.11 8.44 -17.52
C SER A 219 22.55 7.46 -18.55
N ARG A 220 22.05 7.97 -19.69
CA ARG A 220 21.50 7.15 -20.80
C ARG A 220 22.40 5.97 -21.19
N LYS A 221 23.73 6.16 -21.24
CA LYS A 221 24.68 5.10 -21.63
C LYS A 221 24.73 3.94 -20.61
N GLN A 222 24.72 4.27 -19.31
CA GLN A 222 24.78 3.29 -18.22
C GLN A 222 23.45 2.56 -18.01
N GLY A 223 22.33 3.27 -18.20
CA GLY A 223 20.98 2.71 -18.04
C GLY A 223 20.63 1.63 -19.06
N THR A 224 21.20 1.69 -20.28
CA THR A 224 21.01 0.66 -21.31
C THR A 224 21.76 -0.61 -20.96
N SER A 225 22.99 -0.52 -20.44
CA SER A 225 23.78 -1.68 -20.00
C SER A 225 23.13 -2.41 -18.83
N HIS A 226 22.56 -1.68 -17.87
CA HIS A 226 21.87 -2.28 -16.72
C HIS A 226 20.50 -2.87 -17.12
N ALA A 227 19.75 -2.22 -18.00
CA ALA A 227 18.52 -2.76 -18.57
C ALA A 227 18.78 -4.01 -19.42
N ALA A 228 19.85 -4.03 -20.21
CA ALA A 228 20.28 -5.20 -20.98
C ALA A 228 20.74 -6.34 -20.07
N TRP A 229 21.46 -6.06 -18.98
CA TRP A 229 21.81 -7.07 -17.97
C TRP A 229 20.56 -7.65 -17.29
N ARG A 230 19.59 -6.81 -16.89
CA ARG A 230 18.31 -7.27 -16.32
C ARG A 230 17.45 -8.05 -17.31
N ALA A 231 17.43 -7.64 -18.58
CA ALA A 231 16.77 -8.39 -19.65
C ALA A 231 17.42 -9.76 -19.86
N ASN A 232 18.76 -9.85 -19.75
CA ASN A 232 19.49 -11.12 -19.78
C ASN A 232 19.20 -12.02 -18.56
N LEU A 233 18.95 -11.44 -17.37
CA LEU A 233 18.49 -12.20 -16.21
C LEU A 233 17.04 -12.67 -16.34
N ALA A 234 16.17 -11.85 -16.94
CA ALA A 234 14.79 -12.24 -17.22
C ALA A 234 14.70 -13.28 -18.36
N SER A 235 15.65 -13.28 -19.31
CA SER A 235 15.74 -14.26 -20.40
C SER A 235 16.46 -15.56 -19.99
N ARG A 236 17.16 -15.59 -18.85
CA ARG A 236 17.59 -16.84 -18.19
C ARG A 236 16.35 -17.55 -17.64
N ASN A 237 15.72 -18.29 -18.55
CA ASN A 237 14.56 -19.13 -18.33
C ASN A 237 14.73 -20.02 -17.07
N PRO A 238 13.88 -19.89 -16.03
CA PRO A 238 13.93 -20.77 -14.85
C PRO A 238 13.55 -22.23 -15.14
N ARG A 239 13.32 -22.60 -16.41
CA ARG A 239 12.97 -23.95 -16.87
C ARG A 239 14.13 -24.79 -17.39
N ARG A 240 15.37 -24.30 -17.42
CA ARG A 240 16.52 -25.20 -17.64
C ARG A 240 16.85 -25.90 -16.32
N ARG A 241 16.04 -26.89 -15.95
CA ARG A 241 16.41 -27.89 -14.96
C ARG A 241 17.33 -28.88 -15.67
N GLU A 242 18.62 -28.87 -15.32
CA GLU A 242 19.48 -30.00 -15.63
C GLU A 242 18.91 -31.23 -14.93
N VAL A 243 18.78 -32.32 -15.69
CA VAL A 243 18.27 -33.58 -15.16
C VAL A 243 19.48 -34.39 -14.74
N VAL A 244 19.58 -34.64 -13.45
CA VAL A 244 20.58 -35.53 -12.87
C VAL A 244 19.89 -36.87 -12.64
N VAL A 245 20.33 -37.91 -13.37
CA VAL A 245 19.85 -39.28 -13.15
C VAL A 245 20.90 -40.00 -12.32
N ARG A 246 20.48 -40.53 -11.17
CA ARG A 246 21.31 -41.38 -10.32
C ARG A 246 20.95 -42.84 -10.61
N LEU A 247 21.80 -43.55 -11.33
CA LEU A 247 21.75 -45.00 -11.44
C LEU A 247 22.73 -45.57 -10.41
N ASP A 248 22.26 -46.50 -9.59
CA ASP A 248 23.00 -46.99 -8.43
C ASP A 248 24.42 -47.43 -8.79
N ARG A 249 25.40 -46.75 -8.17
CA ARG A 249 26.85 -46.99 -8.17
C ARG A 249 27.67 -46.58 -9.40
N GLN A 250 27.29 -45.52 -10.13
CA GLN A 250 28.17 -44.81 -11.08
C GLN A 250 28.13 -43.27 -10.87
N PRO A 251 29.15 -42.50 -11.30
CA PRO A 251 29.18 -41.05 -11.13
C PRO A 251 28.04 -40.35 -11.87
N GLU A 252 27.58 -39.23 -11.31
CA GLU A 252 26.42 -38.47 -11.77
C GLU A 252 26.65 -37.93 -13.20
N VAL A 253 25.75 -38.25 -14.12
CA VAL A 253 25.78 -37.75 -15.51
C VAL A 253 24.72 -36.68 -15.68
N CYS A 254 25.15 -35.47 -16.05
CA CYS A 254 24.26 -34.33 -16.26
C CYS A 254 23.84 -34.23 -17.73
N PHE A 255 22.53 -34.19 -17.97
CA PHE A 255 21.99 -33.98 -19.32
C PHE A 255 21.38 -32.58 -19.46
N SER A 256 21.62 -31.97 -20.63
CA SER A 256 21.08 -30.64 -20.95
C SER A 256 19.57 -30.61 -21.21
N SER A 257 18.91 -31.77 -21.31
CA SER A 257 17.45 -31.91 -21.48
C SER A 257 16.94 -33.34 -21.21
N LEU A 258 15.65 -33.46 -20.85
CA LEU A 258 14.94 -34.74 -20.67
C LEU A 258 14.97 -35.65 -21.91
N VAL A 259 14.88 -35.06 -23.11
CA VAL A 259 14.88 -35.80 -24.39
C VAL A 259 16.23 -36.47 -24.65
N LYS A 260 17.34 -35.83 -24.26
CA LYS A 260 18.68 -36.44 -24.35
C LYS A 260 18.88 -37.52 -23.29
N ALA A 261 18.31 -37.33 -22.10
CA ALA A 261 18.36 -38.32 -21.02
C ALA A 261 17.55 -39.58 -21.35
N SER A 262 16.49 -39.49 -22.16
CA SER A 262 15.68 -40.65 -22.56
C SER A 262 16.22 -41.44 -23.77
N GLN A 263 17.32 -40.98 -24.37
CA GLN A 263 17.97 -41.61 -25.53
C GLN A 263 19.31 -42.28 -25.18
N ALA A 264 19.75 -42.15 -23.93
CA ALA A 264 20.98 -42.73 -23.37
C ALA A 264 20.64 -43.94 -22.50
#